data_AF-A0A930T735-F1
#
_entry.id   AF-A0A930T735-F1
#
_cell.length_a   1.000
_cell.length_b   1.000
_cell.length_c   1.000
_cell.angle_alpha   90.00
_cell.angle_beta   90.00
_cell.angle_gamma   90.00
#
_symmetry.space_group_name_H-M   'P 1'
#
loop_
_entity.id
_entity.type
_entity.pdbx_description
1 polymer ?
#
loop_
_entity_poly.entity_id
_entity_poly.type
_entity_poly.pdbx_seq_one_letter_code
_entity_poly.pdbx_strand_id
1 'polypeptide(L)'
;MQILDLSYCENISERELVLGSAGVSVEGQAVGTIEAYVFTDTFARRLRSGGAIAIGRGVAFASGGNPTASIEVAGEGDLVIEVNGSRFLMSKKAAIAYGIVVAIDLPDKKSKN
;
A
#
# COMPACT_ATOMS: atom_id res chain seq x y z
N MET A 1 21.96 31.61 2.58
CA MET A 1 20.91 30.66 3.01
C MET A 1 21.57 29.29 3.11
N GLN A 2 22.05 28.93 4.30
CA GLN A 2 22.57 27.59 4.55
C GLN A 2 21.36 26.68 4.67
N ILE A 3 21.11 25.85 3.65
CA ILE A 3 20.30 24.66 3.82
C ILE A 3 21.12 23.80 4.77
N LEU A 4 20.85 23.93 6.07
CA LEU A 4 21.27 22.95 7.06
C LEU A 4 20.77 21.62 6.52
N ASP A 5 21.73 20.75 6.19
CA ASP A 5 21.52 19.36 5.86
C ASP A 5 20.91 18.69 7.09
N LEU A 6 19.62 18.91 7.29
CA LEU A 6 18.83 18.25 8.31
C LEU A 6 18.82 16.80 7.87
N SER A 7 19.48 15.95 8.64
CA SER A 7 19.61 14.53 8.38
C SER A 7 18.23 13.88 8.43
N TYR A 8 17.51 13.90 7.31
CA TYR A 8 16.20 13.29 7.14
C TYR A 8 16.38 11.92 6.48
N CYS A 9 15.74 10.91 7.06
CA CYS A 9 15.55 9.61 6.44
C CYS A 9 14.24 9.64 5.65
N GLU A 10 14.31 9.37 4.36
CA GLU A 10 13.16 9.21 3.47
C GLU A 10 13.16 7.81 2.89
N ASN A 11 11.97 7.23 2.77
CA ASN A 11 11.76 5.96 2.09
C ASN A 11 10.42 6.01 1.34
N ILE A 12 10.45 5.64 0.06
CA ILE A 12 9.30 5.56 -0.83
C ILE A 12 9.30 4.17 -1.44
N SER A 13 8.14 3.52 -1.48
CA SER A 13 7.99 2.23 -2.13
C SER A 13 6.67 2.13 -2.86
N GLU A 14 6.73 1.66 -4.10
CA GLU A 14 5.58 1.52 -4.98
C GLU A 14 5.55 0.08 -5.53
N ARG A 15 4.38 -0.54 -5.49
CA ARG A 15 4.15 -1.87 -6.05
C ARG A 15 2.81 -1.92 -6.74
N GLU A 16 2.84 -2.34 -7.99
CA GLU A 16 1.66 -2.55 -8.82
C GLU A 16 1.66 -3.99 -9.36
N LEU A 17 0.48 -4.60 -9.39
CA LEU A 17 0.30 -5.92 -9.98
C LEU A 17 -1.09 -6.09 -10.57
N VAL A 18 -1.13 -6.56 -11.83
CA VAL A 18 -2.36 -6.83 -12.57
C VAL A 18 -2.36 -8.28 -13.06
N LEU A 19 -3.47 -8.99 -12.89
CA LEU A 19 -3.69 -10.34 -13.43
C LEU A 19 -5.12 -10.49 -13.95
N GLY A 20 -5.27 -10.59 -15.27
CA GLY A 20 -6.61 -10.52 -15.87
C GLY A 20 -7.17 -9.11 -15.69
N SER A 21 -8.42 -9.01 -15.22
CA SER A 21 -9.04 -7.72 -14.86
C SER A 21 -8.85 -7.34 -13.38
N ALA A 22 -8.16 -8.18 -12.58
CA ALA A 22 -7.87 -7.87 -11.18
C ALA A 22 -6.53 -7.12 -11.05
N GLY A 23 -6.59 -5.85 -10.69
CA GLY A 23 -5.45 -4.96 -10.46
C GLY A 23 -5.36 -4.49 -9.01
N VAL A 24 -4.13 -4.36 -8.49
CA VAL A 24 -3.85 -3.71 -7.21
C VAL A 24 -2.63 -2.81 -7.33
N SER A 25 -2.70 -1.65 -6.67
CA SER A 25 -1.58 -0.74 -6.46
C SER A 25 -1.42 -0.44 -4.97
N VAL A 26 -0.17 -0.36 -4.52
CA VAL A 26 0.21 0.05 -3.17
C VAL A 26 1.38 1.02 -3.27
N GLU A 27 1.16 2.23 -2.81
CA GLU A 27 2.18 3.27 -2.67
C GLU A 27 2.38 3.58 -1.19
N GLY A 28 3.63 3.79 -0.80
CA GLY A 28 3.97 4.15 0.56
C GLY A 28 5.09 5.16 0.65
N GLN A 29 4.98 6.05 1.63
CA GLN A 29 5.98 7.06 1.94
C GLN A 29 6.21 7.13 3.45
N ALA A 30 7.47 7.30 3.84
CA ALA A 30 7.87 7.57 5.22
C ALA A 30 8.99 8.62 5.26
N VAL A 31 8.84 9.62 6.13
CA VAL A 31 9.82 10.68 6.36
C VAL A 31 10.02 10.89 7.87
N GLY A 32 11.26 10.80 8.35
CA GLY A 32 11.63 11.02 9.75
C GLY A 32 13.09 11.45 9.88
N THR A 33 13.57 11.74 11.09
CA THR A 33 14.99 12.12 11.31
C THR A 33 15.82 11.02 11.95
N ILE A 34 15.19 9.93 12.39
CA ILE A 34 15.86 8.80 13.05
C ILE A 34 15.72 7.56 12.17
N GLU A 35 14.49 7.15 11.88
CA GLU A 35 14.19 5.99 11.06
C GLU A 35 13.02 6.31 10.13
N ALA A 36 13.10 5.78 8.91
CA ALA A 36 12.00 5.76 7.96
C ALA A 36 12.06 4.45 7.17
N TYR A 37 10.99 3.66 7.20
CA TYR A 37 10.88 2.47 6.37
C TYR A 37 9.49 2.36 5.75
N VAL A 38 9.49 1.87 4.52
CA VAL A 38 8.28 1.49 3.78
C VAL A 38 8.46 0.06 3.31
N PHE A 39 7.43 -0.74 3.49
CA PHE A 39 7.34 -2.08 2.93
C PHE A 39 6.02 -2.19 2.19
N THR A 40 6.09 -2.48 0.89
CA THR A 40 4.94 -2.75 0.05
C THR A 40 5.10 -4.11 -0.63
N ASP A 41 3.99 -4.80 -0.83
CA ASP A 41 3.97 -6.12 -1.45
C ASP A 41 2.65 -6.34 -2.18
N THR A 42 2.72 -7.06 -3.29
CA THR A 42 1.60 -7.34 -4.17
C THR A 42 1.65 -8.78 -4.63
N PHE A 43 0.51 -9.44 -4.62
CA PHE A 43 0.37 -10.83 -5.04
C PHE A 43 -0.90 -11.02 -5.86
N ALA A 44 -0.84 -11.81 -6.92
CA ALA A 44 -2.01 -12.14 -7.72
C ALA A 44 -2.02 -13.62 -8.09
N ARG A 45 -3.21 -14.19 -8.20
CA ARG A 45 -3.41 -15.60 -8.54
C ARG A 45 -4.70 -15.81 -9.33
N ARG A 46 -4.64 -16.69 -10.33
CA ARG A 46 -5.85 -17.18 -11.02
C ARG A 46 -6.66 -18.08 -10.08
N LEU A 47 -7.97 -17.90 -10.08
CA LEU A 47 -8.90 -18.76 -9.37
C LEU A 47 -9.26 -19.97 -10.25
N ARG A 48 -9.51 -21.13 -9.63
CA ARG A 48 -9.96 -22.34 -10.35
C ARG A 48 -11.28 -22.14 -11.09
N SER A 49 -12.07 -21.14 -10.68
CA SER A 49 -13.34 -20.78 -11.27
C SER A 49 -13.20 -20.03 -12.61
N GLY A 50 -12.00 -19.60 -13.00
CA GLY A 50 -11.74 -18.84 -14.23
C GLY A 50 -11.52 -17.34 -14.02
N GLY A 51 -11.75 -16.84 -12.81
CA GLY A 51 -11.46 -15.45 -12.42
C GLY A 51 -10.04 -15.24 -11.88
N ALA A 52 -9.76 -14.07 -11.31
CA ALA A 52 -8.49 -13.73 -10.69
C ALA A 52 -8.69 -13.02 -9.34
N ILE A 53 -7.68 -13.12 -8.47
CA ILE A 53 -7.58 -12.33 -7.24
C ILE A 53 -6.21 -11.65 -7.21
N ALA A 54 -6.20 -10.37 -6.87
CA ALA A 54 -5.02 -9.57 -6.64
C ALA A 54 -5.10 -8.96 -5.22
N ILE A 55 -3.99 -8.93 -4.50
CA ILE A 55 -3.87 -8.50 -3.12
C ILE A 55 -2.65 -7.58 -3.02
N GLY A 56 -2.86 -6.38 -2.49
CA GLY A 56 -1.81 -5.42 -2.16
C GLY A 56 -1.77 -5.19 -0.65
N ARG A 57 -0.57 -5.05 -0.08
CA ARG A 57 -0.37 -4.66 1.32
C ARG A 57 0.80 -3.71 1.46
N GLY A 58 0.66 -2.74 2.35
CA GLY A 58 1.68 -1.74 2.63
C GLY A 58 1.76 -1.43 4.12
N VAL A 59 2.97 -1.16 4.61
CA VAL A 59 3.25 -0.61 5.93
C VAL A 59 4.34 0.44 5.81
N ALA A 60 4.09 1.63 6.37
CA ALA A 60 5.06 2.71 6.47
C ALA A 60 5.26 3.11 7.94
N PHE A 61 6.49 3.44 8.30
CA PHE A 61 6.87 3.87 9.63
C PHE A 61 7.92 4.96 9.54
N ALA A 62 7.75 6.00 10.34
CA ALA A 62 8.77 7.02 10.55
C ALA A 62 8.89 7.38 12.03
N SER A 63 10.10 7.73 12.47
CA SER A 63 10.37 8.21 13.82
C SER A 63 11.33 9.42 13.84
N GLY A 64 11.24 10.22 14.90
CA GLY A 64 12.11 11.39 15.11
C GLY A 64 11.38 12.74 15.01
N GLY A 65 12.03 13.73 14.42
CA GLY A 65 11.47 15.06 14.20
C GLY A 65 10.45 15.04 13.05
N ASN A 66 9.26 15.58 13.31
CA ASN A 66 8.15 15.68 12.34
C ASN A 66 7.90 14.39 11.52
N PRO A 67 7.68 13.23 12.17
CA PRO A 67 7.53 11.98 11.46
C PRO A 67 6.24 11.98 10.64
N THR A 68 6.35 11.58 9.38
CA THR A 68 5.22 11.42 8.46
C THR A 68 5.27 10.03 7.86
N ALA A 69 4.12 9.35 7.80
CA ALA A 69 3.99 8.04 7.15
C ALA A 69 2.63 7.96 6.46
N SER A 70 2.60 7.48 5.23
CA SER A 70 1.40 7.26 4.43
C SER A 70 1.50 5.92 3.71
N ILE A 71 0.33 5.28 3.55
CA ILE A 71 0.12 4.18 2.63
C ILE A 71 -1.16 4.51 1.87
N GLU A 72 -1.07 4.44 0.55
CA GLU A 72 -2.19 4.53 -0.37
C GLU A 72 -2.34 3.18 -1.06
N VAL A 73 -3.59 2.72 -1.18
CA VAL A 73 -3.91 1.48 -1.88
C VAL A 73 -5.06 1.74 -2.84
N ALA A 74 -5.03 1.08 -3.99
CA ALA A 74 -6.09 1.13 -4.98
C ALA A 74 -6.28 -0.25 -5.61
N GLY A 75 -7.52 -0.57 -5.98
CA GLY A 75 -7.84 -1.83 -6.64
C GLY A 75 -8.77 -1.66 -7.84
N GLU A 76 -8.69 -2.60 -8.78
CA GLU A 76 -9.56 -2.70 -9.94
C GLU A 76 -10.05 -4.15 -10.12
N GLY A 77 -11.36 -4.33 -10.29
CA GLY A 77 -12.01 -5.64 -10.46
C GLY A 77 -13.52 -5.56 -10.20
N ASP A 78 -14.21 -6.70 -10.27
CA ASP A 78 -15.65 -6.79 -9.97
C ASP A 78 -15.97 -6.51 -8.50
N LEU A 79 -15.05 -6.90 -7.60
CA LEU A 79 -15.13 -6.59 -6.18
C LEU A 79 -13.78 -6.06 -5.70
N VAL A 80 -13.83 -4.89 -5.08
CA VAL A 80 -12.66 -4.23 -4.48
C VAL A 80 -12.93 -4.00 -3.00
N ILE A 81 -11.97 -4.38 -2.16
CA ILE A 81 -11.97 -4.13 -0.72
C ILE A 81 -10.69 -3.38 -0.38
N GLU A 82 -10.84 -2.17 0.15
CA GLU A 82 -9.75 -1.29 0.54
C GLU A 82 -9.82 -0.98 2.03
N VAL A 83 -8.69 -1.11 2.72
CA VAL A 83 -8.54 -0.80 4.13
C VAL A 83 -7.26 0.01 4.32
N ASN A 84 -7.42 1.28 4.67
CA ASN A 84 -6.31 2.16 5.01
C ASN A 84 -6.43 2.61 6.46
N GLY A 85 -5.29 2.77 7.13
CA GLY A 85 -5.23 3.32 8.47
C GLY A 85 -3.90 3.98 8.75
N SER A 86 -3.94 5.06 9.52
CA SER A 86 -2.75 5.75 9.98
C SER A 86 -2.90 6.10 11.46
N ARG A 87 -1.77 6.14 12.15
CA ARG A 87 -1.71 6.54 13.55
C ARG A 87 -0.45 7.32 13.83
N PHE A 88 -0.63 8.44 14.51
CA PHE A 88 0.48 9.19 15.07
C PHE A 88 0.65 8.89 16.56
N LEU A 89 1.80 8.37 16.93
CA LEU A 89 2.17 7.98 18.28
C LEU A 89 2.95 9.12 18.94
N MET A 90 2.22 10.09 19.49
CA MET A 90 2.74 11.26 20.21
C MET A 90 3.85 10.91 21.21
N SER A 91 3.62 9.92 22.06
CA SER A 91 4.57 9.51 23.10
C SER A 91 5.88 8.93 22.56
N LYS A 92 5.88 8.47 21.30
CA LYS A 92 7.05 7.85 20.65
C LYS A 92 7.66 8.73 19.55
N LYS A 93 7.07 9.91 19.28
CA LYS A 93 7.40 10.74 18.11
C LYS A 93 7.53 9.86 16.85
N ALA A 94 6.49 9.07 16.59
CA ALA A 94 6.47 8.13 15.48
C ALA A 94 5.14 8.17 14.73
N ALA A 95 5.19 8.05 13.41
CA ALA A 95 4.04 7.90 12.53
C ALA A 95 4.05 6.49 11.93
N ILE A 96 2.88 5.86 11.88
CA ILE A 96 2.70 4.53 11.30
C ILE A 96 1.49 4.59 10.37
N ALA A 97 1.61 4.05 9.17
CA ALA A 97 0.51 3.83 8.25
C ALA A 97 0.49 2.39 7.76
N TYR A 98 -0.69 1.87 7.48
CA TYR A 98 -0.89 0.56 6.88
C TYR A 98 -2.01 0.65 5.85
N GLY A 99 -1.93 -0.22 4.84
CA GLY A 99 -2.94 -0.36 3.81
C GLY A 99 -3.04 -1.79 3.34
N ILE A 100 -4.25 -2.22 3.02
CA ILE A 100 -4.55 -3.52 2.42
C ILE A 100 -5.59 -3.28 1.34
N VAL A 101 -5.36 -3.83 0.15
CA VAL A 101 -6.34 -3.90 -0.93
C VAL A 101 -6.48 -5.32 -1.43
N VAL A 102 -7.72 -5.71 -1.73
CA VAL A 102 -8.06 -6.97 -2.38
C VAL A 102 -8.96 -6.66 -3.56
N ALA A 103 -8.55 -7.06 -4.76
CA ALA A 103 -9.34 -6.96 -5.97
C ALA A 103 -9.66 -8.36 -6.51
N ILE A 104 -10.91 -8.58 -6.90
CA ILE A 104 -11.41 -9.86 -7.41
C ILE A 104 -12.07 -9.64 -8.77
N ASP A 105 -11.65 -10.42 -9.74
CA ASP A 105 -12.26 -10.60 -11.05
C ASP A 105 -13.01 -11.93 -11.04
N LEU A 106 -14.33 -11.89 -11.18
CA LEU A 106 -15.18 -13.07 -11.21
C LEU A 106 -15.17 -13.65 -12.61
N PRO A 107 -15.27 -14.99 -12.76
CA PRO A 107 -15.44 -15.56 -14.08
C PRO A 107 -16.74 -15.05 -14.69
N ASP A 108 -16.68 -14.60 -15.95
CA ASP A 108 -17.86 -14.34 -16.75
C ASP A 108 -18.81 -15.54 -16.62
N LYS A 109 -20.02 -15.29 -16.07
CA LYS A 109 -21.12 -16.23 -16.25
C LYS A 109 -21.32 -16.30 -17.75
N LYS A 110 -20.79 -17.34 -18.41
CA LYS A 110 -21.21 -17.68 -19.77
C LYS A 110 -22.73 -17.66 -19.76
N SER A 111 -23.29 -16.66 -20.45
CA SER A 111 -24.68 -16.63 -20.85
C SER A 111 -24.96 -18.00 -21.43
N LYS A 112 -25.75 -18.81 -20.71
CA LYS A 112 -26.29 -20.04 -21.27
C LYS A 112 -27.31 -19.60 -22.32
N ASN A 113 -26.85 -19.42 -23.55
CA ASN A 113 -27.69 -19.49 -24.74
C ASN A 113 -27.44 -20.84 -25.40
#